data_AF-A0A8I2YMG5-F1
#
_entry.id   AF-A0A8I2YMG5-F1
#
_cell.length_a   1.000
_cell.length_b   1.000
_cell.length_c   1.000
_cell.angle_alpha   90.00
_cell.angle_beta   90.00
_cell.angle_gamma   90.00
#
_symmetry.space_group_name_H-M   'P 1'
#
loop_
_entity.id
_entity.type
_entity.pdbx_description
1 polymer ?
#
loop_
_entity_poly.entity_id
_entity_poly.type
_entity_poly.pdbx_seq_one_letter_code
_entity_poly.pdbx_strand_id
1 'polypeptide(L)'
;MSGPPGNQSLSTSEAAYIQARRSKVIPQAWKAYLDNVEATNVTLPSYVSSILNGSSLETPNFGIATSGGGYRAAIFGAGVLNALDGRNASSNSAGLGGLLQTATYIAGLSGGSWFLTSLAQANFPTMQSSVFGFPDPIVANNSWGGWNANYSIDAPSSNPVTVTQYLTNLIEELKGKYHAGYPVTFADYWSRTLARHFVNGTFSSNFFDESYTHGAGILWSSVAETESFTSYTIPFPIVVSDLSAPGQNTSNIISEDFIPISNPIIEFNVYEMGSFDPMLSAFAPTKYLGTTNNSVCVTNYDQSSLVAGSSSELFNEFNLTNTLNATFGPVFSLLESLLPESGIELDAASWPNPFFGVAPETFLSSSQAYLTLVDGGEDGEVIPLQPLLVKARGLDTILAIDATSDVNNFADGSSLIRTRFPPVPTSLGEFTAQNLSTRPTFFGCNVTSANETTPLLIYLANGGPPHSGQAPLTNTSTLQVAYNSSQIQAMLDQTFVIATQGYPASSSMTIDPEWPACLACAIVDRARERAGQTRSGVCESCFARYCWSGSTLSVNTTSGGEVIVSGSGARWFLTLAVAVGIWASM
;
A
#
# COMPACT_ATOMS: atom_id res chain seq x y z
N MET A 1 -6.62 5.47 -21.55
CA MET A 1 -6.83 6.90 -21.93
C MET A 1 -5.83 7.73 -21.17
N SER A 2 -5.23 8.75 -21.77
CA SER A 2 -4.97 10.05 -21.10
C SER A 2 -4.49 11.08 -22.13
N GLY A 3 -4.95 12.32 -21.94
CA GLY A 3 -4.71 13.46 -22.82
C GLY A 3 -3.43 14.23 -22.45
N PRO A 4 -3.19 15.39 -23.08
CA PRO A 4 -2.01 16.21 -22.80
C PRO A 4 -1.94 16.64 -21.32
N PRO A 5 -0.75 17.03 -20.82
CA PRO A 5 -0.54 17.48 -19.44
C PRO A 5 -1.60 18.51 -19.02
N GLY A 6 -2.33 18.20 -17.94
CA GLY A 6 -3.44 19.02 -17.43
C GLY A 6 -4.85 18.54 -17.78
N ASN A 7 -5.00 17.50 -18.61
CA ASN A 7 -6.29 16.88 -18.91
C ASN A 7 -6.30 15.39 -18.51
N GLN A 8 -6.25 15.14 -17.20
CA GLN A 8 -6.40 13.80 -16.62
C GLN A 8 -7.84 13.33 -16.80
N SER A 9 -8.04 12.12 -17.32
CA SER A 9 -9.35 11.50 -17.53
C SER A 9 -9.32 10.06 -17.07
N LEU A 10 -10.33 9.63 -16.30
CA LEU A 10 -10.49 8.23 -15.91
C LEU A 10 -10.94 7.39 -17.11
N SER A 11 -10.59 6.09 -17.17
CA SER A 11 -11.25 5.16 -18.09
C SER A 11 -12.77 5.20 -17.94
N THR A 12 -13.48 4.88 -19.03
CA THR A 12 -14.94 4.69 -18.99
C THR A 12 -15.35 3.68 -17.92
N SER A 13 -14.54 2.63 -17.72
CA SER A 13 -14.80 1.57 -16.74
C SER A 13 -14.61 2.05 -15.30
N GLU A 14 -13.52 2.76 -14.99
CA GLU A 14 -13.34 3.38 -13.66
C GLU A 14 -14.44 4.42 -13.40
N ALA A 15 -14.70 5.33 -14.34
CA ALA A 15 -15.75 6.34 -14.21
C ALA A 15 -17.14 5.72 -13.94
N ALA A 16 -17.50 4.66 -14.68
CA ALA A 16 -18.76 3.96 -14.50
C ALA A 16 -18.86 3.27 -13.14
N TYR A 17 -17.78 2.62 -12.69
CA TYR A 17 -17.72 1.98 -11.37
C TYR A 17 -17.95 3.00 -10.25
N ILE A 18 -17.23 4.12 -10.32
CA ILE A 18 -17.23 5.16 -9.29
C ILE A 18 -18.59 5.85 -9.26
N GLN A 19 -19.19 6.12 -10.42
CA GLN A 19 -20.56 6.64 -10.49
C GLN A 19 -21.59 5.67 -9.89
N ALA A 20 -21.46 4.37 -10.17
CA ALA A 20 -22.35 3.36 -9.60
C ALA A 20 -22.19 3.26 -8.08
N ARG A 21 -20.96 3.24 -7.55
CA ARG A 21 -20.70 3.25 -6.10
C ARG A 21 -21.27 4.50 -5.43
N ARG A 22 -21.01 5.69 -5.99
CA ARG A 22 -21.52 6.98 -5.48
C ARG A 22 -23.05 7.06 -5.43
N SER A 23 -23.74 6.44 -6.38
CA SER A 23 -25.21 6.47 -6.43
C SER A 23 -25.88 5.35 -5.63
N LYS A 24 -25.28 4.16 -5.56
CA LYS A 24 -25.90 2.96 -4.98
C LYS A 24 -25.47 2.63 -3.56
N VAL A 25 -24.24 2.95 -3.17
CA VAL A 25 -23.62 2.46 -1.92
C VAL A 25 -23.27 3.60 -0.97
N ILE A 26 -22.56 4.62 -1.46
CA ILE A 26 -22.01 5.70 -0.64
C ILE A 26 -23.05 6.44 0.22
N PRO A 27 -24.26 6.77 -0.26
CA PRO A 27 -25.22 7.53 0.56
C PRO A 27 -25.66 6.79 1.82
N GLN A 28 -25.83 5.46 1.75
CA GLN A 28 -26.18 4.67 2.92
C GLN A 28 -24.97 4.37 3.80
N ALA A 29 -23.79 4.21 3.21
CA ALA A 29 -22.55 4.04 3.97
C ALA A 29 -22.25 5.27 4.85
N TRP A 30 -22.44 6.49 4.33
CA TRP A 30 -22.25 7.71 5.13
C TRP A 30 -23.22 7.84 6.29
N LYS A 31 -24.50 7.44 6.10
CA LYS A 31 -25.49 7.39 7.18
C LYS A 31 -25.10 6.39 8.26
N ALA A 32 -24.70 5.18 7.88
CA ALA A 32 -24.27 4.16 8.84
C ALA A 32 -23.03 4.60 9.63
N TYR A 33 -22.07 5.26 8.98
CA TYR A 33 -20.92 5.86 9.67
C TYR A 33 -21.36 6.98 10.63
N LEU A 34 -22.23 7.89 10.18
CA LEU A 34 -22.77 8.97 11.02
C LEU A 34 -23.46 8.42 12.27
N ASP A 35 -24.31 7.40 12.13
CA ASP A 35 -25.03 6.78 13.26
C ASP A 35 -24.04 6.26 14.32
N ASN A 36 -22.92 5.66 13.90
CA ASN A 36 -21.86 5.19 14.80
C ASN A 36 -21.14 6.36 15.48
N VAL A 37 -20.87 7.47 14.76
CA VAL A 37 -20.25 8.66 15.34
C VAL A 37 -21.18 9.30 16.37
N GLU A 38 -22.46 9.49 16.07
CA GLU A 38 -23.45 10.10 16.98
C GLU A 38 -23.68 9.24 18.23
N ALA A 39 -23.57 7.91 18.13
CA ALA A 39 -23.64 6.99 19.26
C ALA A 39 -22.53 7.19 20.31
N THR A 40 -21.43 7.89 19.96
CA THR A 40 -20.36 8.25 20.91
C THR A 40 -20.73 9.40 21.86
N ASN A 41 -21.92 10.00 21.67
CA ASN A 41 -22.46 11.10 22.47
C ASN A 41 -21.66 12.41 22.41
N VAL A 42 -20.83 12.60 21.37
CA VAL A 42 -20.22 13.89 21.05
C VAL A 42 -21.14 14.66 20.11
N THR A 43 -21.52 15.88 20.48
CA THR A 43 -22.44 16.70 19.67
C THR A 43 -21.73 17.23 18.41
N LEU A 44 -22.16 16.78 17.24
CA LEU A 44 -21.67 17.26 15.95
C LEU A 44 -22.34 18.60 15.55
N PRO A 45 -21.62 19.50 14.85
CA PRO A 45 -22.24 20.62 14.17
C PRO A 45 -23.25 20.13 13.13
N SER A 46 -24.36 20.86 12.97
CA SER A 46 -25.45 20.46 12.07
C SER A 46 -25.01 20.23 10.62
N TYR A 47 -24.01 20.97 10.14
CA TYR A 47 -23.48 20.77 8.79
C TYR A 47 -22.84 19.39 8.61
N VAL A 48 -22.16 18.85 9.63
CA VAL A 48 -21.52 17.52 9.57
C VAL A 48 -22.59 16.45 9.36
N SER A 49 -23.60 16.43 10.23
CA SER A 49 -24.72 15.50 10.10
C SER A 49 -25.46 15.72 8.77
N SER A 50 -25.67 16.96 8.31
CA SER A 50 -26.34 17.24 7.03
C SER A 50 -25.57 16.73 5.81
N ILE A 51 -24.24 16.79 5.83
CA ILE A 51 -23.36 16.33 4.75
C ILE A 51 -23.38 14.80 4.72
N LEU A 52 -23.16 14.15 5.87
CA LEU A 52 -23.08 12.69 5.95
C LEU A 52 -24.44 12.00 5.76
N ASN A 53 -25.55 12.61 6.20
CA ASN A 53 -26.87 12.05 5.99
C ASN A 53 -27.48 12.34 4.60
N GLY A 54 -26.80 13.14 3.78
CA GLY A 54 -27.22 13.48 2.41
C GLY A 54 -28.29 14.58 2.31
N SER A 55 -28.51 15.36 3.37
CA SER A 55 -29.40 16.55 3.31
C SER A 55 -28.72 17.76 2.67
N SER A 56 -27.39 17.82 2.70
CA SER A 56 -26.58 18.75 1.92
C SER A 56 -26.50 18.31 0.46
N LEU A 57 -26.32 19.25 -0.47
CA LEU A 57 -25.96 18.95 -1.86
C LEU A 57 -24.50 18.50 -2.01
N GLU A 58 -23.67 18.81 -1.01
CA GLU A 58 -22.25 18.47 -1.00
C GLU A 58 -22.02 17.13 -0.31
N THR A 59 -21.28 16.24 -0.96
CA THR A 59 -20.87 14.94 -0.42
C THR A 59 -19.34 14.82 -0.40
N PRO A 60 -18.75 14.25 0.66
CA PRO A 60 -17.31 14.06 0.73
C PRO A 60 -16.85 12.87 -0.11
N ASN A 61 -15.71 13.01 -0.78
CA ASN A 61 -15.00 11.93 -1.46
C ASN A 61 -13.78 11.49 -0.65
N PHE A 62 -13.80 10.27 -0.13
CA PHE A 62 -12.75 9.74 0.75
C PHE A 62 -11.88 8.69 0.06
N GLY A 63 -10.57 8.72 0.26
CA GLY A 63 -9.63 7.69 -0.20
C GLY A 63 -8.70 7.21 0.91
N ILE A 64 -8.10 6.04 0.72
CA ILE A 64 -7.18 5.41 1.69
C ILE A 64 -5.88 5.04 0.96
N ALA A 65 -4.73 5.34 1.55
CA ALA A 65 -3.43 4.86 1.11
C ALA A 65 -2.79 4.01 2.21
N THR A 66 -2.26 2.84 1.86
CA THR A 66 -1.52 1.96 2.79
C THR A 66 -0.08 1.80 2.32
N SER A 67 0.87 2.06 3.22
CA SER A 67 2.29 2.10 2.90
C SER A 67 2.91 0.73 2.61
N GLY A 68 4.15 0.76 2.15
CA GLY A 68 5.07 -0.38 2.15
C GLY A 68 5.66 -0.73 3.52
N GLY A 69 6.42 -1.84 3.56
CA GLY A 69 7.02 -2.38 4.79
C GLY A 69 6.74 -3.86 5.07
N GLY A 70 6.58 -4.67 4.02
CA GLY A 70 6.37 -6.12 4.11
C GLY A 70 5.18 -6.56 4.98
N TYR A 71 5.33 -7.67 5.72
CA TYR A 71 4.26 -8.19 6.57
C TYR A 71 3.79 -7.20 7.63
N ARG A 72 4.70 -6.42 8.23
CA ARG A 72 4.33 -5.39 9.21
C ARG A 72 3.32 -4.42 8.61
N ALA A 73 3.60 -3.90 7.42
CA ALA A 73 2.70 -2.97 6.74
C ALA A 73 1.38 -3.63 6.35
N ALA A 74 1.42 -4.88 5.88
CA ALA A 74 0.21 -5.64 5.59
C ALA A 74 -0.68 -5.80 6.85
N ILE A 75 -0.10 -6.21 7.97
CA ILE A 75 -0.81 -6.42 9.25
C ILE A 75 -1.32 -5.10 9.81
N PHE A 76 -0.51 -4.04 9.79
CA PHE A 76 -0.90 -2.73 10.29
C PHE A 76 -2.02 -2.11 9.42
N GLY A 77 -1.90 -2.18 8.09
CA GLY A 77 -2.96 -1.77 7.16
C GLY A 77 -4.27 -2.53 7.44
N ALA A 78 -4.22 -3.85 7.61
CA ALA A 78 -5.38 -4.66 7.97
C ALA A 78 -5.98 -4.25 9.33
N GLY A 79 -5.14 -3.96 10.33
CA GLY A 79 -5.59 -3.51 11.66
C GLY A 79 -6.29 -2.15 11.63
N VAL A 80 -5.76 -1.19 10.87
CA VAL A 80 -6.39 0.12 10.68
C VAL A 80 -7.72 -0.04 9.94
N LEU A 81 -7.75 -0.77 8.82
CA LEU A 81 -8.99 -1.00 8.09
C LEU A 81 -10.02 -1.75 8.93
N ASN A 82 -9.60 -2.64 9.83
CA ASN A 82 -10.48 -3.32 10.76
C ASN A 82 -11.19 -2.32 11.68
N ALA A 83 -10.47 -1.30 12.18
CA ALA A 83 -11.04 -0.23 13.01
C ALA A 83 -12.04 0.66 12.25
N LEU A 84 -11.96 0.71 10.92
CA LEU A 84 -12.88 1.47 10.05
C LEU A 84 -14.04 0.61 9.50
N ASP A 85 -13.97 -0.71 9.64
CA ASP A 85 -14.91 -1.64 9.01
C ASP A 85 -16.24 -1.68 9.77
N GLY A 86 -17.34 -1.30 9.10
CA GLY A 86 -18.69 -1.31 9.66
C GLY A 86 -19.23 -2.72 9.95
N ARG A 87 -18.57 -3.77 9.44
CA ARG A 87 -18.89 -5.17 9.73
C ARG A 87 -18.33 -5.61 11.09
N ASN A 88 -17.49 -4.81 11.73
CA ASN A 88 -16.91 -5.08 13.03
C ASN A 88 -17.65 -4.30 14.13
N ALA A 89 -18.25 -5.02 15.08
CA ALA A 89 -19.02 -4.44 16.18
C ALA A 89 -18.16 -3.57 17.13
N SER A 90 -16.89 -3.92 17.35
CA SER A 90 -15.96 -3.12 18.15
C SER A 90 -15.66 -1.79 17.46
N SER A 91 -15.50 -1.80 16.14
CA SER A 91 -15.29 -0.60 15.32
C SER A 91 -16.50 0.33 15.35
N ASN A 92 -17.70 -0.25 15.23
CA ASN A 92 -18.97 0.51 15.36
C ASN A 92 -19.07 1.15 16.75
N SER A 93 -18.76 0.40 17.80
CA SER A 93 -18.79 0.90 19.19
C SER A 93 -17.74 1.99 19.45
N ALA A 94 -16.60 1.95 18.76
CA ALA A 94 -15.57 2.99 18.80
C ALA A 94 -15.92 4.22 17.95
N GLY A 95 -17.03 4.21 17.20
CA GLY A 95 -17.47 5.32 16.35
C GLY A 95 -16.72 5.46 15.02
N LEU A 96 -15.81 4.54 14.68
CA LEU A 96 -15.05 4.57 13.42
C LEU A 96 -15.62 3.60 12.37
N GLY A 97 -16.38 2.59 12.82
CA GLY A 97 -16.97 1.60 11.94
C GLY A 97 -17.89 2.21 10.88
N GLY A 98 -17.79 1.72 9.65
CA GLY A 98 -18.55 2.20 8.50
C GLY A 98 -17.72 3.11 7.59
N LEU A 99 -16.65 3.73 8.10
CA LEU A 99 -15.83 4.63 7.30
C LEU A 99 -15.14 3.91 6.13
N LEU A 100 -14.74 2.64 6.28
CA LEU A 100 -14.19 1.86 5.16
C LEU A 100 -15.20 1.73 4.01
N GLN A 101 -16.48 1.50 4.31
CA GLN A 101 -17.53 1.37 3.31
C GLN A 101 -17.81 2.67 2.56
N THR A 102 -17.36 3.82 3.07
CA THR A 102 -17.50 5.14 2.43
C THR A 102 -16.33 5.48 1.51
N ALA A 103 -15.19 4.78 1.62
CA ALA A 103 -14.02 5.05 0.80
C ALA A 103 -14.32 4.76 -0.67
N THR A 104 -13.94 5.71 -1.53
CA THR A 104 -14.12 5.62 -2.99
C THR A 104 -12.95 4.88 -3.63
N TYR A 105 -11.73 5.14 -3.16
CA TYR A 105 -10.49 4.51 -3.63
C TYR A 105 -9.68 3.97 -2.46
N ILE A 106 -8.89 2.93 -2.74
CA ILE A 106 -7.82 2.45 -1.86
C ILE A 106 -6.57 2.17 -2.68
N ALA A 107 -5.42 2.68 -2.25
CA ALA A 107 -4.13 2.46 -2.89
C ALA A 107 -3.16 1.75 -1.95
N GLY A 108 -2.33 0.86 -2.47
CA GLY A 108 -1.30 0.14 -1.72
C GLY A 108 -0.04 -0.09 -2.55
N LEU A 109 1.12 -0.07 -1.89
CA LEU A 109 2.41 -0.46 -2.48
C LEU A 109 3.15 -1.43 -1.55
N SER A 110 4.09 -2.21 -2.09
CA SER A 110 4.92 -3.15 -1.32
C SER A 110 4.09 -4.05 -0.38
N GLY A 111 4.40 -4.14 0.91
CA GLY A 111 3.58 -4.84 1.91
C GLY A 111 2.10 -4.44 1.94
N GLY A 112 1.79 -3.15 1.71
CA GLY A 112 0.43 -2.66 1.53
C GLY A 112 -0.26 -3.22 0.27
N SER A 113 0.50 -3.50 -0.79
CA SER A 113 -0.01 -4.19 -1.99
C SER A 113 -0.32 -5.66 -1.71
N TRP A 114 0.45 -6.35 -0.85
CA TRP A 114 0.16 -7.74 -0.47
C TRP A 114 -1.19 -7.82 0.23
N PHE A 115 -1.42 -6.92 1.19
CA PHE A 115 -2.70 -6.79 1.87
C PHE A 115 -3.83 -6.46 0.89
N LEU A 116 -3.67 -5.43 0.08
CA LEU A 116 -4.73 -4.96 -0.81
C LEU A 116 -5.11 -5.98 -1.88
N THR A 117 -4.11 -6.58 -2.55
CA THR A 117 -4.34 -7.60 -3.56
C THR A 117 -5.00 -8.83 -2.94
N SER A 118 -4.52 -9.29 -1.78
CA SER A 118 -5.10 -10.38 -0.99
C SER A 118 -6.58 -10.14 -0.68
N LEU A 119 -6.90 -8.96 -0.14
CA LEU A 119 -8.26 -8.57 0.25
C LEU A 119 -9.19 -8.52 -0.98
N ALA A 120 -8.77 -7.87 -2.06
CA ALA A 120 -9.59 -7.68 -3.25
C ALA A 120 -9.87 -9.01 -3.98
N GLN A 121 -8.84 -9.84 -4.20
CA GLN A 121 -9.00 -11.13 -4.90
C GLN A 121 -9.79 -12.16 -4.07
N ALA A 122 -9.75 -12.05 -2.73
CA ALA A 122 -10.49 -12.92 -1.82
C ALA A 122 -11.98 -12.56 -1.69
N ASN A 123 -12.51 -11.68 -2.54
CA ASN A 123 -13.87 -11.15 -2.46
C ASN A 123 -14.13 -10.31 -1.19
N PHE A 124 -13.11 -9.57 -0.74
CA PHE A 124 -13.15 -8.59 0.34
C PHE A 124 -13.78 -9.07 1.66
N PRO A 125 -13.24 -10.14 2.28
CA PRO A 125 -13.71 -10.61 3.58
C PRO A 125 -13.52 -9.55 4.68
N THR A 126 -13.96 -9.86 5.90
CA THR A 126 -13.56 -9.06 7.08
C THR A 126 -12.05 -9.16 7.28
N MET A 127 -11.43 -8.20 7.97
CA MET A 127 -9.96 -8.23 8.16
C MET A 127 -9.50 -9.48 8.92
N GLN A 128 -10.28 -9.94 9.89
CA GLN A 128 -10.02 -11.20 10.61
C GLN A 128 -10.03 -12.41 9.67
N SER A 129 -11.07 -12.56 8.83
CA SER A 129 -11.12 -13.67 7.86
C SER A 129 -10.14 -13.52 6.70
N SER A 130 -9.73 -12.29 6.38
CA SER A 130 -8.62 -12.04 5.46
C SER A 130 -7.35 -12.63 6.04
N VAL A 131 -6.97 -12.23 7.25
CA VAL A 131 -5.70 -12.64 7.86
C VAL A 131 -5.67 -14.12 8.24
N PHE A 132 -6.73 -14.66 8.87
CA PHE A 132 -6.71 -16.01 9.45
C PHE A 132 -7.51 -17.05 8.66
N GLY A 133 -8.16 -16.65 7.56
CA GLY A 133 -9.06 -17.51 6.81
C GLY A 133 -10.44 -17.63 7.47
N PHE A 134 -11.34 -18.36 6.80
CA PHE A 134 -12.65 -18.69 7.36
C PHE A 134 -12.54 -19.87 8.33
N PRO A 135 -13.39 -19.97 9.37
CA PRO A 135 -13.37 -21.08 10.32
C PRO A 135 -13.52 -22.46 9.67
N ASP A 136 -14.36 -22.57 8.63
CA ASP A 136 -14.64 -23.82 7.90
C ASP A 136 -14.40 -23.62 6.39
N PRO A 137 -13.14 -23.53 5.93
CA PRO A 137 -12.86 -23.20 4.55
C PRO A 137 -13.03 -24.40 3.62
N ILE A 138 -13.48 -24.15 2.40
CA ILE A 138 -13.43 -25.14 1.31
C ILE A 138 -12.02 -25.11 0.72
N VAL A 139 -11.23 -26.15 0.94
CA VAL A 139 -9.87 -26.27 0.37
C VAL A 139 -9.97 -26.56 -1.14
N ALA A 140 -9.68 -25.55 -1.95
CA ALA A 140 -9.71 -25.63 -3.42
C ALA A 140 -8.84 -24.53 -4.06
N ASN A 141 -8.46 -24.70 -5.33
CA ASN A 141 -7.56 -23.79 -6.06
C ASN A 141 -8.00 -22.31 -6.10
N ASN A 142 -9.31 -22.03 -5.99
CA ASN A 142 -9.85 -20.67 -6.08
C ASN A 142 -10.53 -20.20 -4.77
N SER A 143 -10.25 -20.87 -3.65
CA SER A 143 -10.82 -20.54 -2.35
C SER A 143 -9.83 -19.80 -1.47
N TRP A 144 -10.33 -18.92 -0.61
CA TRP A 144 -9.51 -18.18 0.36
C TRP A 144 -9.15 -19.02 1.59
N GLY A 145 -7.86 -19.08 1.91
CA GLY A 145 -7.32 -19.84 3.04
C GLY A 145 -6.79 -19.02 4.21
N GLY A 146 -6.74 -17.69 4.08
CA GLY A 146 -6.03 -16.83 5.02
C GLY A 146 -4.55 -16.70 4.67
N TRP A 147 -3.84 -15.88 5.45
CA TRP A 147 -2.40 -15.69 5.27
C TRP A 147 -1.60 -16.83 5.87
N ASN A 148 -0.64 -17.35 5.12
CA ASN A 148 0.27 -18.41 5.58
C ASN A 148 1.53 -17.85 6.24
N ALA A 149 1.38 -16.82 7.09
CA ALA A 149 2.48 -16.08 7.70
C ALA A 149 3.32 -16.90 8.70
N ASN A 150 2.80 -18.06 9.15
CA ASN A 150 3.54 -18.99 10.00
C ASN A 150 4.68 -19.71 9.26
N TYR A 151 4.66 -19.70 7.93
CA TYR A 151 5.78 -20.12 7.10
C TYR A 151 6.66 -18.91 6.80
N SER A 152 7.97 -19.07 6.88
CA SER A 152 8.91 -18.03 6.44
C SER A 152 8.87 -17.93 4.92
N ILE A 153 8.83 -16.71 4.39
CA ILE A 153 8.87 -16.46 2.94
C ILE A 153 10.17 -16.99 2.32
N ASP A 154 11.30 -16.83 3.00
CA ASP A 154 12.64 -17.23 2.53
C ASP A 154 12.96 -18.71 2.78
N ALA A 155 12.52 -19.26 3.92
CA ALA A 155 12.78 -20.62 4.33
C ALA A 155 11.57 -21.23 5.06
N PRO A 156 10.56 -21.76 4.34
CA PRO A 156 9.29 -22.20 4.93
C PRO A 156 9.40 -23.48 5.77
N SER A 157 10.58 -24.10 5.86
CA SER A 157 10.83 -25.32 6.63
C SER A 157 12.24 -25.31 7.21
N SER A 158 12.43 -25.93 8.37
CA SER A 158 13.75 -26.20 8.94
C SER A 158 14.47 -27.39 8.29
N ASN A 159 13.77 -28.18 7.47
CA ASN A 159 14.35 -29.30 6.72
C ASN A 159 14.91 -28.80 5.37
N PRO A 160 16.24 -28.82 5.16
CA PRO A 160 16.85 -28.32 3.92
C PRO A 160 16.36 -29.04 2.65
N VAL A 161 15.98 -30.32 2.76
CA VAL A 161 15.44 -31.09 1.62
C VAL A 161 14.08 -30.53 1.21
N THR A 162 13.20 -30.26 2.19
CA THR A 162 11.90 -29.65 1.94
C THR A 162 12.04 -28.24 1.36
N VAL A 163 12.99 -27.44 1.86
CA VAL A 163 13.27 -26.11 1.31
C VAL A 163 13.75 -26.23 -0.14
N THR A 164 14.70 -27.12 -0.43
CA THR A 164 15.22 -27.32 -1.79
C THR A 164 14.12 -27.75 -2.76
N GLN A 165 13.25 -28.69 -2.33
CA GLN A 165 12.09 -29.12 -3.12
C GLN A 165 11.11 -27.98 -3.37
N TYR A 166 10.76 -27.21 -2.34
CA TYR A 166 9.90 -26.05 -2.46
C TYR A 166 10.44 -25.00 -3.45
N LEU A 167 11.71 -24.63 -3.33
CA LEU A 167 12.36 -23.68 -4.25
C LEU A 167 12.38 -24.23 -5.69
N THR A 168 12.67 -25.52 -5.86
CA THR A 168 12.65 -26.17 -7.17
C THR A 168 11.25 -26.09 -7.77
N ASN A 169 10.21 -26.46 -7.03
CA ASN A 169 8.82 -26.44 -7.49
C ASN A 169 8.38 -25.03 -7.89
N LEU A 170 8.68 -24.00 -7.08
CA LEU A 170 8.37 -22.61 -7.43
C LEU A 170 8.99 -22.19 -8.76
N ILE A 171 10.23 -22.59 -9.03
CA ILE A 171 10.90 -22.28 -10.30
C ILE A 171 10.34 -23.12 -11.45
N GLU A 172 9.96 -24.38 -11.21
CA GLU A 172 9.30 -25.21 -12.21
C GLU A 172 7.94 -24.63 -12.66
N GLU A 173 7.19 -23.99 -11.76
CA GLU A 173 5.95 -23.29 -12.09
C GLU A 173 6.16 -22.16 -13.13
N LEU A 174 7.37 -21.58 -13.18
CA LEU A 174 7.71 -20.49 -14.12
C LEU A 174 7.99 -20.98 -15.54
N LYS A 175 8.20 -22.30 -15.74
CA LYS A 175 8.47 -22.90 -17.07
C LYS A 175 7.42 -22.53 -18.10
N GLY A 176 6.14 -22.38 -17.69
CA GLY A 176 5.07 -21.97 -18.59
C GLY A 176 5.28 -20.59 -19.19
N LYS A 177 5.72 -19.62 -18.37
CA LYS A 177 6.04 -18.24 -18.81
C LYS A 177 7.27 -18.24 -19.72
N TYR A 178 8.33 -18.94 -19.31
CA TYR A 178 9.57 -19.09 -20.09
C TYR A 178 9.31 -19.72 -21.47
N HIS A 179 8.59 -20.83 -21.55
CA HIS A 179 8.29 -21.50 -22.83
C HIS A 179 7.33 -20.69 -23.73
N ALA A 180 6.57 -19.77 -23.15
CA ALA A 180 5.77 -18.81 -23.93
C ALA A 180 6.62 -17.64 -24.48
N GLY A 181 7.91 -17.57 -24.15
CA GLY A 181 8.87 -16.59 -24.68
C GLY A 181 8.91 -15.27 -23.91
N TYR A 182 8.39 -15.24 -22.68
CA TYR A 182 8.50 -14.08 -21.80
C TYR A 182 9.72 -14.22 -20.87
N PRO A 183 10.39 -13.11 -20.53
CA PRO A 183 11.45 -13.11 -19.53
C PRO A 183 10.95 -13.64 -18.19
N VAL A 184 11.72 -14.54 -17.58
CA VAL A 184 11.55 -14.94 -16.18
C VAL A 184 12.64 -14.27 -15.34
N THR A 185 12.23 -13.49 -14.35
CA THR A 185 13.14 -12.80 -13.43
C THR A 185 12.99 -13.29 -12.00
N PHE A 186 13.82 -12.80 -11.09
CA PHE A 186 13.68 -13.08 -9.66
C PHE A 186 12.32 -12.64 -9.13
N ALA A 187 11.75 -11.56 -9.68
CA ALA A 187 10.40 -11.10 -9.38
C ALA A 187 9.32 -12.16 -9.63
N ASP A 188 9.48 -13.04 -10.63
CA ASP A 188 8.53 -14.12 -10.89
C ASP A 188 8.57 -15.18 -9.77
N TYR A 189 9.78 -15.58 -9.36
CA TYR A 189 9.98 -16.46 -8.20
C TYR A 189 9.40 -15.83 -6.93
N TRP A 190 9.69 -14.54 -6.70
CA TRP A 190 9.18 -13.77 -5.59
C TRP A 190 7.65 -13.76 -5.58
N SER A 191 7.03 -13.51 -6.73
CA SER A 191 5.58 -13.49 -6.92
C SER A 191 4.95 -14.86 -6.62
N ARG A 192 5.57 -15.97 -7.05
CA ARG A 192 5.07 -17.31 -6.72
C ARG A 192 5.22 -17.64 -5.23
N THR A 193 6.26 -17.14 -4.59
CA THR A 193 6.40 -17.21 -3.13
C THR A 193 5.26 -16.43 -2.46
N LEU A 194 5.03 -15.16 -2.82
CA LEU A 194 3.91 -14.37 -2.29
C LEU A 194 2.54 -15.01 -2.55
N ALA A 195 2.35 -15.70 -3.67
CA ALA A 195 1.11 -16.43 -3.96
C ALA A 195 0.81 -17.53 -2.92
N ARG A 196 1.85 -18.18 -2.35
CA ARG A 196 1.70 -19.14 -1.26
C ARG A 196 1.20 -18.48 0.03
N HIS A 197 1.42 -17.17 0.20
CA HIS A 197 1.05 -16.45 1.42
C HIS A 197 -0.24 -15.63 1.32
N PHE A 198 -0.55 -15.06 0.16
CA PHE A 198 -1.53 -13.96 0.06
C PHE A 198 -2.64 -14.17 -0.98
N VAL A 199 -2.65 -15.29 -1.71
CA VAL A 199 -3.57 -15.52 -2.83
C VAL A 199 -4.43 -16.76 -2.60
N ASN A 200 -5.65 -16.77 -3.16
CA ASN A 200 -6.54 -17.93 -3.16
C ASN A 200 -5.81 -19.20 -3.65
N GLY A 201 -6.22 -20.35 -3.11
CA GLY A 201 -5.68 -21.66 -3.50
C GLY A 201 -4.60 -22.23 -2.60
N THR A 202 -4.06 -21.43 -1.67
CA THR A 202 -3.08 -21.92 -0.68
C THR A 202 -3.63 -21.86 0.74
N PHE A 203 -3.51 -22.98 1.44
CA PHE A 203 -3.89 -23.22 2.81
C PHE A 203 -2.68 -23.81 3.55
N SER A 204 -2.62 -23.66 4.88
CA SER A 204 -1.56 -24.32 5.65
C SER A 204 -1.55 -25.85 5.44
N SER A 205 -2.70 -26.46 5.18
CA SER A 205 -2.82 -27.92 4.96
C SER A 205 -2.27 -28.39 3.61
N ASN A 206 -2.18 -27.51 2.60
CA ASN A 206 -1.71 -27.85 1.26
C ASN A 206 -0.48 -27.05 0.83
N PHE A 207 0.16 -26.29 1.73
CA PHE A 207 1.23 -25.33 1.40
C PHE A 207 2.37 -25.89 0.52
N PHE A 208 2.70 -27.19 0.68
CA PHE A 208 3.72 -27.91 -0.07
C PHE A 208 3.16 -28.95 -1.07
N ASP A 209 1.84 -28.94 -1.32
CA ASP A 209 1.16 -29.92 -2.18
C ASP A 209 0.96 -29.36 -3.59
N GLU A 210 1.90 -29.69 -4.47
CA GLU A 210 1.92 -29.24 -5.87
C GLU A 210 0.78 -29.81 -6.75
N SER A 211 -0.16 -30.58 -6.18
CA SER A 211 -1.42 -30.89 -6.87
C SER A 211 -2.38 -29.69 -6.94
N TYR A 212 -2.11 -28.64 -6.14
CA TYR A 212 -2.83 -27.36 -6.17
C TYR A 212 -2.08 -26.32 -6.99
N THR A 213 -2.81 -25.38 -7.58
CA THR A 213 -2.23 -24.34 -8.45
C THR A 213 -1.62 -23.16 -7.69
N HIS A 214 -1.91 -23.06 -6.38
CA HIS A 214 -1.33 -22.05 -5.50
C HIS A 214 -1.40 -20.63 -6.08
N GLY A 215 -2.60 -20.17 -6.39
CA GLY A 215 -2.84 -18.84 -6.95
C GLY A 215 -2.56 -18.68 -8.44
N ALA A 216 -2.01 -19.69 -9.13
CA ALA A 216 -1.90 -19.62 -10.59
C ALA A 216 -3.31 -19.59 -11.22
N GLY A 217 -3.55 -18.57 -12.05
CA GLY A 217 -4.86 -18.29 -12.64
C GLY A 217 -5.72 -17.32 -11.83
N ILE A 218 -5.24 -16.82 -10.69
CA ILE A 218 -5.91 -15.77 -9.93
C ILE A 218 -5.40 -14.42 -10.45
N LEU A 219 -6.25 -13.74 -11.22
CA LEU A 219 -5.88 -12.54 -11.97
C LEU A 219 -6.33 -11.26 -11.28
N TRP A 220 -5.53 -10.20 -11.43
CA TRP A 220 -5.88 -8.88 -10.92
C TRP A 220 -7.11 -8.31 -11.63
N SER A 221 -7.17 -8.47 -12.95
CA SER A 221 -8.36 -8.06 -13.73
C SER A 221 -9.62 -8.85 -13.39
N SER A 222 -9.51 -10.07 -12.87
CA SER A 222 -10.66 -10.86 -12.41
C SER A 222 -11.29 -10.33 -11.12
N VAL A 223 -10.65 -9.38 -10.41
CA VAL A 223 -11.31 -8.65 -9.31
C VAL A 223 -12.60 -7.98 -9.79
N ALA A 224 -12.66 -7.56 -11.07
CA ALA A 224 -13.85 -6.98 -11.69
C ALA A 224 -15.08 -7.91 -11.66
N GLU A 225 -14.85 -9.21 -11.52
CA GLU A 225 -15.88 -10.26 -11.57
C GLU A 225 -16.27 -10.75 -10.16
N THR A 226 -15.59 -10.29 -9.11
CA THR A 226 -15.93 -10.63 -7.73
C THR A 226 -17.27 -10.02 -7.32
N GLU A 227 -18.00 -10.67 -6.40
CA GLU A 227 -19.29 -10.18 -5.93
C GLU A 227 -19.16 -8.81 -5.23
N SER A 228 -18.13 -8.65 -4.41
CA SER A 228 -17.84 -7.42 -3.67
C SER A 228 -17.55 -6.23 -4.61
N PHE A 229 -16.87 -6.47 -5.72
CA PHE A 229 -16.63 -5.45 -6.74
C PHE A 229 -17.88 -5.19 -7.60
N THR A 230 -18.54 -6.22 -8.13
CA THR A 230 -19.74 -6.07 -9.00
C THR A 230 -20.94 -5.47 -8.26
N SER A 231 -21.03 -5.67 -6.95
CA SER A 231 -22.00 -5.00 -6.06
C SER A 231 -21.59 -3.57 -5.67
N TYR A 232 -20.41 -3.12 -6.10
CA TYR A 232 -19.82 -1.82 -5.79
C TYR A 232 -19.59 -1.59 -4.30
N THR A 233 -19.47 -2.65 -3.49
CA THR A 233 -19.42 -2.55 -2.01
C THR A 233 -18.03 -2.26 -1.47
N ILE A 234 -16.98 -2.38 -2.30
CA ILE A 234 -15.59 -2.12 -1.91
C ILE A 234 -15.05 -0.83 -2.54
N PRO A 235 -14.03 -0.18 -1.93
CA PRO A 235 -13.33 0.91 -2.58
C PRO A 235 -12.59 0.42 -3.83
N PHE A 236 -12.45 1.27 -4.85
CA PHE A 236 -11.75 0.91 -6.08
C PHE A 236 -10.25 0.73 -5.79
N PRO A 237 -9.68 -0.47 -6.01
CA PRO A 237 -8.34 -0.78 -5.56
C PRO A 237 -7.27 -0.44 -6.61
N ILE A 238 -6.15 0.10 -6.14
CA ILE A 238 -5.01 0.53 -6.96
C ILE A 238 -3.71 0.02 -6.32
N VAL A 239 -2.87 -0.62 -7.10
CA VAL A 239 -1.51 -1.03 -6.69
C VAL A 239 -0.48 -0.16 -7.40
N VAL A 240 0.58 0.24 -6.72
CA VAL A 240 1.63 1.12 -7.27
C VAL A 240 2.98 0.41 -7.36
N SER A 241 3.70 0.61 -8.45
CA SER A 241 5.09 0.15 -8.66
C SER A 241 5.89 1.29 -9.28
N ASP A 242 7.19 1.32 -9.03
CA ASP A 242 8.08 2.30 -9.63
C ASP A 242 8.65 1.80 -10.95
N LEU A 243 8.81 2.72 -11.90
CA LEU A 243 9.51 2.43 -13.15
C LEU A 243 11.01 2.63 -12.96
N SER A 244 11.78 1.56 -13.15
CA SER A 244 13.21 1.66 -13.41
C SER A 244 13.43 1.75 -14.92
N ALA A 245 14.20 2.73 -15.38
CA ALA A 245 14.39 2.96 -16.82
C ALA A 245 15.87 3.05 -17.18
N PRO A 246 16.29 2.44 -18.32
CA PRO A 246 17.62 2.68 -18.86
C PRO A 246 17.85 4.17 -19.12
N GLY A 247 18.97 4.70 -18.62
CA GLY A 247 19.32 6.12 -18.80
C GLY A 247 18.53 7.10 -17.92
N GLN A 248 17.87 6.61 -16.86
CA GLN A 248 17.23 7.46 -15.85
C GLN A 248 18.21 8.46 -15.23
N ASN A 249 17.69 9.62 -14.82
CA ASN A 249 18.51 10.67 -14.22
C ASN A 249 18.83 10.36 -12.76
N THR A 250 19.94 9.67 -12.52
CA THR A 250 20.41 9.30 -11.18
C THR A 250 20.73 10.49 -10.27
N SER A 251 20.88 11.71 -10.82
CA SER A 251 21.04 12.93 -9.99
C SER A 251 19.75 13.34 -9.26
N ASN A 252 18.60 12.79 -9.66
CA ASN A 252 17.31 12.99 -9.00
C ASN A 252 17.01 11.92 -7.93
N ILE A 253 17.92 10.96 -7.71
CA ILE A 253 17.82 10.02 -6.59
C ILE A 253 18.16 10.80 -5.31
N ILE A 254 17.22 10.84 -4.36
CA ILE A 254 17.46 11.45 -3.06
C ILE A 254 18.22 10.44 -2.20
N SER A 255 19.09 10.93 -1.31
CA SER A 255 19.90 10.07 -0.45
C SER A 255 19.03 9.05 0.29
N GLU A 256 19.47 7.78 0.25
CA GLU A 256 18.81 6.58 0.83
C GLU A 256 17.70 5.95 -0.02
N ASP A 257 17.36 6.55 -1.17
CA ASP A 257 16.41 5.99 -2.13
C ASP A 257 17.17 5.32 -3.31
N PHE A 258 16.46 4.55 -4.15
CA PHE A 258 17.05 3.77 -5.25
C PHE A 258 16.53 4.18 -6.63
N ILE A 259 15.30 4.71 -6.69
CA ILE A 259 14.68 5.20 -7.92
C ILE A 259 14.62 6.74 -7.91
N PRO A 260 14.85 7.40 -9.05
CA PRO A 260 14.67 8.85 -9.11
C PRO A 260 13.20 9.21 -8.92
N ILE A 261 12.91 10.16 -8.01
CA ILE A 261 11.56 10.71 -7.78
C ILE A 261 10.90 11.35 -9.03
N SER A 262 11.68 11.56 -10.09
CA SER A 262 11.19 12.06 -11.36
C SER A 262 10.73 10.97 -12.32
N ASN A 263 10.95 9.70 -12.00
CA ASN A 263 10.48 8.61 -12.84
C ASN A 263 8.95 8.47 -12.71
N PRO A 264 8.26 8.04 -13.78
CA PRO A 264 6.82 7.80 -13.71
C PRO A 264 6.48 6.69 -12.72
N ILE A 265 5.49 6.94 -11.89
CA ILE A 265 4.86 5.92 -11.07
C ILE A 265 3.87 5.15 -11.93
N ILE A 266 3.92 3.82 -11.89
CA ILE A 266 2.99 2.95 -12.61
C ILE A 266 1.91 2.47 -11.64
N GLU A 267 0.66 2.80 -11.93
CA GLU A 267 -0.48 2.22 -11.22
C GLU A 267 -1.04 1.00 -11.97
N PHE A 268 -1.42 -0.02 -11.21
CA PHE A 268 -2.23 -1.15 -11.62
C PHE A 268 -3.59 -1.02 -10.95
N ASN A 269 -4.62 -0.71 -11.73
CA ASN A 269 -6.00 -0.85 -11.27
C ASN A 269 -6.68 -2.05 -11.97
N VAL A 270 -7.89 -2.38 -11.52
CA VAL A 270 -8.60 -3.58 -11.99
C VAL A 270 -8.87 -3.55 -13.51
N TYR A 271 -8.95 -2.37 -14.11
CA TYR A 271 -9.27 -2.19 -15.53
C TYR A 271 -8.07 -1.84 -16.41
N GLU A 272 -7.14 -1.03 -15.91
CA GLU A 272 -5.99 -0.52 -16.65
C GLU A 272 -4.72 -0.39 -15.80
N MET A 273 -3.58 -0.46 -16.46
CA MET A 273 -2.25 -0.17 -15.94
C MET A 273 -1.65 1.00 -16.71
N GLY A 274 -0.96 1.90 -16.04
CA GLY A 274 -0.32 3.04 -16.68
C GLY A 274 0.09 4.12 -15.69
N SER A 275 0.25 5.34 -16.19
CA SER A 275 0.63 6.48 -15.36
C SER A 275 -0.11 7.75 -15.77
N PHE A 276 -0.55 8.50 -14.76
CA PHE A 276 -1.04 9.86 -14.93
C PHE A 276 0.09 10.89 -15.02
N ASP A 277 1.36 10.50 -14.82
CA ASP A 277 2.47 11.43 -14.88
C ASP A 277 2.63 12.00 -16.30
N PRO A 278 2.98 13.29 -16.44
CA PRO A 278 3.10 13.94 -17.74
C PRO A 278 4.06 13.27 -18.71
N MET A 279 5.05 12.54 -18.18
CA MET A 279 6.07 11.84 -18.97
C MET A 279 5.48 10.73 -19.84
N LEU A 280 4.52 9.96 -19.30
CA LEU A 280 3.84 8.86 -20.00
C LEU A 280 2.42 9.26 -20.40
N SER A 281 1.60 9.66 -19.42
CA SER A 281 0.18 10.01 -19.60
C SER A 281 -0.51 9.02 -20.54
N ALA A 282 -0.40 7.73 -20.24
CA ALA A 282 -1.04 6.66 -21.00
C ALA A 282 -1.39 5.46 -20.11
N PHE A 283 -2.42 4.72 -20.54
CA PHE A 283 -2.94 3.54 -19.87
C PHE A 283 -3.32 2.45 -20.86
N ALA A 284 -3.11 1.19 -20.47
CA ALA A 284 -3.41 -0.01 -21.23
C ALA A 284 -4.29 -0.96 -20.40
N PRO A 285 -5.21 -1.73 -21.00
CA PRO A 285 -6.10 -2.59 -20.21
C PRO A 285 -5.34 -3.70 -19.47
N THR A 286 -5.58 -3.85 -18.17
CA THR A 286 -4.90 -4.81 -17.29
C THR A 286 -5.01 -6.25 -17.80
N LYS A 287 -6.19 -6.61 -18.31
CA LYS A 287 -6.48 -7.94 -18.88
C LYS A 287 -5.55 -8.32 -20.05
N TYR A 288 -4.92 -7.36 -20.73
CA TYR A 288 -4.13 -7.59 -21.95
C TYR A 288 -2.63 -7.31 -21.80
N LEU A 289 -2.12 -7.21 -20.57
CA LEU A 289 -0.72 -6.84 -20.29
C LEU A 289 0.34 -7.87 -20.76
N GLY A 290 -0.06 -9.06 -21.19
CA GLY A 290 0.85 -10.01 -21.84
C GLY A 290 1.15 -9.69 -23.31
N THR A 291 0.49 -8.69 -23.90
CA THR A 291 0.55 -8.46 -25.35
C THR A 291 1.89 -7.84 -25.76
N THR A 292 2.62 -8.49 -26.66
CA THR A 292 3.95 -8.04 -27.14
C THR A 292 3.96 -7.52 -28.58
N ASN A 293 2.86 -7.70 -29.33
CA ASN A 293 2.76 -7.28 -30.72
C ASN A 293 1.32 -6.93 -31.10
N ASN A 294 1.14 -6.39 -32.30
CA ASN A 294 -0.17 -5.90 -32.78
C ASN A 294 -1.05 -6.99 -33.42
N SER A 295 -0.63 -8.26 -33.40
CA SER A 295 -1.34 -9.37 -34.09
C SER A 295 -2.12 -10.27 -33.13
N VAL A 296 -1.71 -10.38 -31.87
CA VAL A 296 -2.32 -11.29 -30.89
C VAL A 296 -2.49 -10.59 -29.55
N CYS A 297 -3.73 -10.52 -29.06
CA CYS A 297 -4.00 -10.10 -27.68
C CYS A 297 -3.74 -11.28 -26.73
N VAL A 298 -2.97 -11.05 -25.67
CA VAL A 298 -2.64 -12.06 -24.66
C VAL A 298 -3.33 -11.71 -23.35
N THR A 299 -4.00 -12.68 -22.73
CA THR A 299 -4.63 -12.54 -21.40
C THR A 299 -3.95 -13.40 -20.35
N ASN A 300 -4.35 -13.24 -19.08
CA ASN A 300 -3.92 -14.04 -17.92
C ASN A 300 -2.47 -13.82 -17.48
N TYR A 301 -1.79 -12.80 -18.02
CA TYR A 301 -0.44 -12.40 -17.60
C TYR A 301 -0.47 -11.64 -16.27
N ASP A 302 -1.58 -10.97 -15.96
CA ASP A 302 -1.82 -10.12 -14.79
C ASP A 302 -2.16 -10.92 -13.52
N GLN A 303 -1.39 -11.96 -13.22
CA GLN A 303 -1.54 -12.71 -11.96
C GLN A 303 -1.51 -11.73 -10.78
N SER A 304 -2.47 -11.82 -9.86
CA SER A 304 -2.55 -10.91 -8.71
C SER A 304 -1.27 -10.92 -7.89
N SER A 305 -0.62 -12.08 -7.79
CA SER A 305 0.68 -12.21 -7.13
C SER A 305 1.83 -11.54 -7.88
N LEU A 306 1.78 -11.45 -9.22
CA LEU A 306 2.78 -10.75 -10.01
C LEU A 306 2.62 -9.23 -9.90
N VAL A 307 1.38 -8.73 -9.84
CA VAL A 307 1.10 -7.31 -9.55
C VAL A 307 1.65 -6.93 -8.16
N ALA A 308 1.33 -7.72 -7.13
CA ALA A 308 1.86 -7.51 -5.78
C ALA A 308 3.39 -7.69 -5.70
N GLY A 309 3.92 -8.69 -6.40
CA GLY A 309 5.35 -8.97 -6.46
C GLY A 309 6.15 -7.86 -7.14
N SER A 310 5.62 -7.27 -8.22
CA SER A 310 6.25 -6.11 -8.88
C SER A 310 6.27 -4.89 -7.96
N SER A 311 5.15 -4.65 -7.27
CA SER A 311 5.02 -3.58 -6.28
C SER A 311 5.90 -3.75 -5.03
N SER A 312 6.54 -4.92 -4.87
CA SER A 312 7.39 -5.28 -3.72
C SER A 312 8.72 -5.92 -4.12
N GLU A 313 9.18 -5.62 -5.34
CA GLU A 313 10.46 -6.08 -5.87
C GLU A 313 11.55 -5.15 -5.34
N LEU A 314 12.22 -5.55 -4.26
CA LEU A 314 13.33 -4.80 -3.63
C LEU A 314 14.71 -5.39 -4.01
N PHE A 315 14.76 -6.27 -5.02
CA PHE A 315 15.94 -7.10 -5.23
C PHE A 315 17.05 -6.36 -5.99
N ASN A 316 16.70 -5.31 -6.72
CA ASN A 316 17.63 -4.35 -7.31
C ASN A 316 18.45 -3.61 -6.23
N GLU A 317 17.93 -3.41 -5.01
CA GLU A 317 18.72 -2.86 -3.90
C GLU A 317 19.94 -3.74 -3.56
N PHE A 318 19.79 -5.06 -3.75
CA PHE A 318 20.86 -6.04 -3.52
C PHE A 318 21.71 -6.29 -4.77
N ASN A 319 21.39 -5.64 -5.90
CA ASN A 319 22.10 -5.77 -7.17
C ASN A 319 22.27 -7.26 -7.56
N LEU A 320 21.20 -8.07 -7.43
CA LEU A 320 21.29 -9.52 -7.64
C LEU A 320 21.69 -9.87 -9.07
N THR A 321 21.42 -9.01 -10.05
CA THR A 321 21.86 -9.21 -11.44
C THR A 321 23.38 -9.31 -11.53
N ASN A 322 24.12 -8.54 -10.72
CA ASN A 322 25.59 -8.48 -10.78
C ASN A 322 26.28 -9.16 -9.58
N THR A 323 25.55 -9.49 -8.53
CA THR A 323 26.13 -9.96 -7.26
C THR A 323 25.38 -11.19 -6.74
N LEU A 324 26.09 -12.32 -6.67
CA LEU A 324 25.56 -13.53 -6.03
C LEU A 324 25.71 -13.42 -4.52
N ASN A 325 24.59 -13.10 -3.85
CA ASN A 325 24.48 -13.18 -2.39
C ASN A 325 24.28 -14.64 -1.96
N ALA A 326 24.90 -15.06 -0.85
CA ALA A 326 24.73 -16.40 -0.27
C ALA A 326 23.27 -16.77 0.02
N THR A 327 22.41 -15.80 0.35
CA THR A 327 20.98 -16.02 0.62
C THR A 327 20.20 -16.38 -0.65
N PHE A 328 20.45 -15.69 -1.76
CA PHE A 328 19.68 -15.83 -3.00
C PHE A 328 20.38 -16.71 -4.06
N GLY A 329 21.65 -17.04 -3.84
CA GLY A 329 22.45 -17.90 -4.71
C GLY A 329 21.81 -19.23 -5.08
N PRO A 330 21.13 -19.96 -4.16
CA PRO A 330 20.44 -21.19 -4.51
C PRO A 330 19.30 -20.98 -5.52
N VAL A 331 18.49 -19.92 -5.35
CA VAL A 331 17.39 -19.58 -6.26
C VAL A 331 17.94 -19.21 -7.63
N PHE A 332 18.98 -18.37 -7.67
CA PHE A 332 19.64 -17.99 -8.90
C PHE A 332 20.23 -19.20 -9.64
N SER A 333 20.91 -20.10 -8.92
CA SER A 333 21.48 -21.33 -9.50
C SER A 333 20.39 -22.23 -10.09
N LEU A 334 19.22 -22.29 -9.45
CA LEU A 334 18.07 -23.02 -9.97
C LEU A 334 17.45 -22.33 -11.19
N LEU A 335 17.33 -21.01 -11.21
CA LEU A 335 16.90 -20.25 -12.39
C LEU A 335 17.84 -20.48 -13.58
N GLU A 336 19.16 -20.33 -13.41
CA GLU A 336 20.13 -20.58 -14.47
C GLU A 336 20.13 -22.03 -14.98
N SER A 337 19.91 -22.99 -14.09
CA SER A 337 19.93 -24.41 -14.47
C SER A 337 18.64 -24.89 -15.12
N LEU A 338 17.48 -24.38 -14.69
CA LEU A 338 16.16 -24.81 -15.18
C LEU A 338 15.61 -23.92 -16.30
N LEU A 339 15.92 -22.62 -16.27
CA LEU A 339 15.37 -21.57 -17.13
C LEU A 339 16.50 -20.62 -17.60
N PRO A 340 17.50 -21.13 -18.35
CA PRO A 340 18.65 -20.32 -18.74
C PRO A 340 18.26 -19.18 -19.68
N GLU A 341 18.46 -17.94 -19.23
CA GLU A 341 18.22 -16.71 -20.01
C GLU A 341 19.44 -15.80 -19.95
N SER A 342 19.74 -15.13 -21.07
CA SER A 342 20.89 -14.22 -21.17
C SER A 342 20.44 -12.83 -21.61
N GLY A 343 21.04 -11.79 -21.04
CA GLY A 343 20.76 -10.40 -21.43
C GLY A 343 19.46 -9.84 -20.87
N ILE A 344 18.98 -10.41 -19.77
CA ILE A 344 17.84 -9.89 -18.99
C ILE A 344 18.34 -9.35 -17.65
N GLU A 345 17.66 -8.32 -17.15
CA GLU A 345 17.79 -7.84 -15.78
C GLU A 345 16.99 -8.79 -14.87
N LEU A 346 17.66 -9.42 -13.91
CA LEU A 346 17.07 -10.48 -13.08
C LEU A 346 16.45 -9.95 -11.79
N ASP A 347 16.85 -8.78 -11.34
CA ASP A 347 16.49 -8.18 -10.05
C ASP A 347 15.42 -7.08 -10.18
N ALA A 348 14.50 -7.27 -11.12
CA ALA A 348 13.33 -6.43 -11.29
C ALA A 348 12.20 -7.21 -11.96
N ALA A 349 10.97 -6.70 -11.88
CA ALA A 349 9.82 -7.29 -12.55
C ALA A 349 9.76 -6.87 -14.03
N SER A 350 9.66 -7.85 -14.92
CA SER A 350 9.60 -7.62 -16.37
C SER A 350 8.17 -7.78 -16.91
N TRP A 351 7.64 -6.70 -17.50
CA TRP A 351 6.31 -6.64 -18.10
C TRP A 351 6.41 -6.26 -19.58
N PRO A 352 5.70 -6.93 -20.51
CA PRO A 352 5.58 -6.44 -21.88
C PRO A 352 5.16 -4.97 -21.88
N ASN A 353 5.80 -4.13 -22.68
CA ASN A 353 5.54 -2.70 -22.68
C ASN A 353 4.36 -2.35 -23.60
N PRO A 354 3.15 -2.06 -23.08
CA PRO A 354 2.05 -1.64 -23.93
C PRO A 354 2.23 -0.21 -24.46
N PHE A 355 3.24 0.51 -23.99
CA PHE A 355 3.59 1.89 -24.34
C PHE A 355 4.80 1.96 -25.27
N PHE A 356 5.17 0.85 -25.92
CA PHE A 356 6.24 0.85 -26.92
C PHE A 356 5.96 1.86 -28.03
N GLY A 357 6.86 2.82 -28.24
CA GLY A 357 6.73 3.92 -29.18
C GLY A 357 5.77 5.05 -28.74
N VAL A 358 5.17 4.97 -27.55
CA VAL A 358 4.31 6.02 -26.99
C VAL A 358 5.18 7.07 -26.30
N ALA A 359 4.90 8.35 -26.56
CA ALA A 359 5.59 9.49 -25.96
C ALA A 359 7.13 9.41 -26.02
N PRO A 360 7.74 9.17 -27.20
CA PRO A 360 9.18 8.88 -27.33
C PRO A 360 10.11 10.00 -26.85
N GLU A 361 9.60 11.24 -26.79
CA GLU A 361 10.38 12.41 -26.33
C GLU A 361 10.36 12.58 -24.80
N THR A 362 9.41 11.98 -24.09
CA THR A 362 9.18 12.23 -22.65
C THR A 362 9.16 10.97 -21.79
N PHE A 363 8.79 9.82 -22.36
CA PHE A 363 8.74 8.55 -21.66
C PHE A 363 10.03 7.76 -21.87
N LEU A 364 10.83 7.64 -20.80
CA LEU A 364 12.16 7.02 -20.84
C LEU A 364 12.16 5.58 -21.38
N SER A 365 11.10 4.83 -21.12
CA SER A 365 10.97 3.43 -21.55
C SER A 365 10.24 3.26 -22.89
N SER A 366 10.00 4.33 -23.65
CA SER A 366 9.25 4.26 -24.92
C SER A 366 9.89 3.33 -25.95
N SER A 367 11.22 3.23 -25.98
CA SER A 367 11.94 2.33 -26.90
C SER A 367 12.18 0.92 -26.36
N GLN A 368 11.72 0.60 -25.14
CA GLN A 368 11.98 -0.69 -24.49
C GLN A 368 10.82 -1.65 -24.75
N ALA A 369 11.11 -2.87 -25.18
CA ALA A 369 10.08 -3.89 -25.42
C ALA A 369 9.40 -4.36 -24.12
N TYR A 370 10.08 -4.21 -22.99
CA TYR A 370 9.60 -4.53 -21.65
C TYR A 370 9.78 -3.32 -20.73
N LEU A 371 8.85 -3.15 -19.79
CA LEU A 371 8.99 -2.27 -18.65
C LEU A 371 9.71 -3.04 -17.54
N THR A 372 10.69 -2.38 -16.92
CA THR A 372 11.34 -2.82 -15.69
C THR A 372 10.63 -2.12 -14.52
N LEU A 373 9.96 -2.89 -13.68
CA LEU A 373 9.24 -2.38 -12.51
C LEU A 373 9.90 -2.88 -11.22
N VAL A 374 9.96 -2.02 -10.22
CA VAL A 374 10.49 -2.30 -8.88
C VAL A 374 9.48 -1.88 -7.81
N ASP A 375 9.79 -2.12 -6.54
CA ASP A 375 8.95 -1.74 -5.40
C ASP A 375 8.55 -0.26 -5.49
N GLY A 376 7.26 0.01 -5.30
CA GLY A 376 6.69 1.35 -5.47
C GLY A 376 7.09 2.37 -4.40
N GLY A 377 7.91 2.00 -3.42
CA GLY A 377 8.45 2.90 -2.41
C GLY A 377 9.93 3.25 -2.60
N GLU A 378 10.57 2.80 -3.68
CA GLU A 378 12.01 2.97 -3.88
C GLU A 378 12.43 4.38 -4.30
N ASP A 379 11.48 5.24 -4.67
CA ASP A 379 11.65 6.67 -4.82
C ASP A 379 11.49 7.47 -3.49
N GLY A 380 11.25 6.76 -2.38
CA GLY A 380 11.01 7.29 -1.06
C GLY A 380 9.53 7.62 -0.76
N GLU A 381 8.64 7.55 -1.74
CA GLU A 381 7.19 7.79 -1.60
C GLU A 381 6.45 6.52 -1.12
N VAL A 382 6.92 5.94 -0.02
CA VAL A 382 6.44 4.67 0.56
C VAL A 382 4.94 4.64 0.93
N ILE A 383 4.23 5.77 0.92
CA ILE A 383 2.77 5.88 0.99
C ILE A 383 2.24 6.26 -0.41
N PRO A 384 1.40 5.44 -1.07
CA PRO A 384 0.98 5.67 -2.46
C PRO A 384 -0.08 6.77 -2.57
N LEU A 385 0.31 8.03 -2.34
CA LEU A 385 -0.58 9.19 -2.42
C LEU A 385 -0.83 9.61 -3.86
N GLN A 386 0.18 9.57 -4.74
CA GLN A 386 0.09 10.04 -6.12
C GLN A 386 -1.19 9.58 -6.87
N PRO A 387 -1.58 8.29 -6.88
CA PRO A 387 -2.79 7.87 -7.57
C PRO A 387 -4.05 8.54 -6.99
N LEU A 388 -4.07 8.83 -5.69
CA LEU A 388 -5.19 9.47 -5.01
C LEU A 388 -5.22 11.00 -5.24
N LEU A 389 -4.14 11.60 -5.73
CA LEU A 389 -4.05 13.02 -6.05
C LEU A 389 -4.47 13.37 -7.49
N VAL A 390 -4.83 12.37 -8.29
CA VAL A 390 -5.36 12.56 -9.65
C VAL A 390 -6.62 13.42 -9.58
N LYS A 391 -6.61 14.59 -10.24
CA LYS A 391 -7.71 15.56 -10.18
C LYS A 391 -9.04 14.98 -10.65
N ALA A 392 -8.99 14.08 -11.63
CA ALA A 392 -10.18 13.41 -12.15
C ALA A 392 -10.85 12.47 -11.12
N ARG A 393 -10.11 11.99 -10.11
CA ARG A 393 -10.66 11.19 -8.99
C ARG A 393 -11.38 12.06 -7.96
N GLY A 394 -10.99 13.33 -7.84
CA GLY A 394 -11.72 14.37 -7.11
C GLY A 394 -11.88 14.06 -5.62
N LEU A 395 -10.83 13.56 -4.98
CA LEU A 395 -10.84 13.27 -3.55
C LEU A 395 -10.82 14.54 -2.70
N ASP A 396 -11.55 14.50 -1.59
CA ASP A 396 -11.65 15.56 -0.60
C ASP A 396 -10.74 15.31 0.60
N THR A 397 -10.64 14.05 1.00
CA THR A 397 -9.86 13.62 2.16
C THR A 397 -9.18 12.29 1.86
N ILE A 398 -7.93 12.14 2.28
CA ILE A 398 -7.16 10.91 2.17
C ILE A 398 -6.72 10.49 3.57
N LEU A 399 -6.93 9.23 3.93
CA LEU A 399 -6.28 8.60 5.08
C LEU A 399 -4.98 7.96 4.61
N ALA A 400 -3.84 8.51 5.04
CA ALA A 400 -2.52 7.92 4.85
C ALA A 400 -2.17 7.04 6.04
N ILE A 401 -2.03 5.74 5.77
CA ILE A 401 -1.60 4.74 6.74
C ILE A 401 -0.10 4.49 6.52
N ASP A 402 0.70 4.87 7.50
CA ASP A 402 2.15 4.71 7.44
C ASP A 402 2.63 3.64 8.42
N ALA A 403 3.26 2.60 7.87
CA ALA A 403 3.82 1.48 8.59
C ALA A 403 5.27 1.19 8.17
N THR A 404 6.01 2.21 7.72
CA THR A 404 7.45 2.11 7.45
C THR A 404 8.26 1.71 8.69
N SER A 405 9.54 1.37 8.48
CA SER A 405 10.47 0.89 9.52
C SER A 405 11.66 1.81 9.63
N ASP A 406 11.40 3.08 9.91
CA ASP A 406 12.42 4.13 9.80
C ASP A 406 13.28 4.18 11.06
N VAL A 407 12.69 4.56 12.19
CA VAL A 407 13.41 4.77 13.46
C VAL A 407 12.94 3.75 14.48
N ASN A 408 13.83 2.84 14.89
CA ASN A 408 13.50 1.73 15.79
C ASN A 408 12.31 0.88 15.30
N ASN A 409 12.18 0.72 13.98
CA ASN A 409 11.08 0.09 13.26
C ASN A 409 9.70 0.78 13.41
N PHE A 410 9.69 2.08 13.70
CA PHE A 410 8.50 2.92 13.63
C PHE A 410 8.61 3.92 12.48
N ALA A 411 7.46 4.35 11.98
CA ALA A 411 7.35 5.40 10.97
C ALA A 411 7.70 6.78 11.55
N ASP A 412 8.53 7.55 10.84
CA ASP A 412 8.98 8.88 11.29
C ASP A 412 8.42 10.04 10.45
N GLY A 413 7.69 9.74 9.37
CA GLY A 413 7.11 10.71 8.44
C GLY A 413 8.00 11.05 7.25
N SER A 414 9.16 10.39 7.09
CA SER A 414 10.06 10.51 5.94
C SER A 414 9.32 10.42 4.59
N SER A 415 8.41 9.46 4.43
CA SER A 415 7.62 9.30 3.20
C SER A 415 6.77 10.53 2.87
N LEU A 416 6.12 11.15 3.86
CA LEU A 416 5.39 12.40 3.62
C LEU A 416 6.31 13.57 3.23
N ILE A 417 7.52 13.62 3.80
CA ILE A 417 8.54 14.63 3.43
C ILE A 417 8.98 14.44 1.97
N ARG A 418 9.04 13.19 1.47
CA ARG A 418 9.36 12.87 0.07
C ARG A 418 8.26 13.36 -0.86
N THR A 419 7.00 12.97 -0.61
CA THR A 419 5.86 13.37 -1.44
C THR A 419 5.56 14.88 -1.40
N ARG A 420 5.84 15.55 -0.28
CA ARG A 420 5.60 16.99 -0.07
C ARG A 420 4.14 17.42 -0.32
N PHE A 421 3.19 16.53 -0.07
CA PHE A 421 1.77 16.80 -0.28
C PHE A 421 0.86 16.28 0.85
N PRO A 422 -0.11 17.10 1.32
CA PRO A 422 -0.18 18.57 1.15
C PRO A 422 1.03 19.22 1.86
N PRO A 423 1.10 20.54 2.11
CA PRO A 423 2.23 21.08 2.87
C PRO A 423 2.43 20.33 4.20
N VAL A 424 3.64 19.81 4.38
CA VAL A 424 4.14 19.07 5.54
C VAL A 424 5.47 19.70 5.99
N PRO A 425 5.96 19.41 7.21
CA PRO A 425 7.32 19.81 7.58
C PRO A 425 8.35 19.29 6.58
N THR A 426 9.44 20.03 6.41
CA THR A 426 10.46 19.71 5.39
C THR A 426 11.64 18.91 5.94
N SER A 427 11.64 18.63 7.25
CA SER A 427 12.70 17.89 7.92
C SER A 427 12.15 16.93 8.97
N LEU A 428 12.86 15.81 9.16
CA LEU A 428 12.55 14.81 10.19
C LEU A 428 12.64 15.39 11.60
N GLY A 429 13.56 16.35 11.80
CA GLY A 429 13.71 17.05 13.09
C GLY A 429 12.43 17.80 13.47
N GLU A 430 11.78 18.48 12.53
CA GLU A 430 10.51 19.17 12.76
C GLU A 430 9.35 18.19 12.99
N PHE A 431 9.28 17.13 12.18
CA PHE A 431 8.28 16.06 12.33
C PHE A 431 8.31 15.44 13.73
N THR A 432 9.51 15.06 14.17
CA THR A 432 9.76 14.42 15.46
C THR A 432 9.50 15.39 16.61
N ALA A 433 10.04 16.61 16.56
CA ALA A 433 9.88 17.60 17.63
C ALA A 433 8.41 17.97 17.89
N GLN A 434 7.57 17.89 16.86
CA GLN A 434 6.13 18.15 16.95
C GLN A 434 5.29 16.89 17.22
N ASN A 435 5.92 15.71 17.37
CA ASN A 435 5.27 14.42 17.62
C ASN A 435 4.22 14.06 16.56
N LEU A 436 4.48 14.36 15.27
CA LEU A 436 3.44 14.24 14.22
C LEU A 436 3.17 12.80 13.78
N SER A 437 4.10 11.86 14.02
CA SER A 437 3.92 10.43 13.72
C SER A 437 3.34 9.62 14.89
N THR A 438 3.35 10.14 16.12
CA THR A 438 2.89 9.40 17.32
C THR A 438 1.42 9.63 17.68
N ARG A 439 0.70 10.35 16.81
CA ARG A 439 -0.74 10.64 16.91
C ARG A 439 -1.34 10.80 15.52
N PRO A 440 -2.67 10.70 15.36
CA PRO A 440 -3.30 11.16 14.14
C PRO A 440 -3.00 12.64 13.93
N THR A 441 -2.57 13.02 12.73
CA THR A 441 -2.23 14.40 12.37
C THR A 441 -2.95 14.78 11.08
N PHE A 442 -3.55 15.97 11.05
CA PHE A 442 -4.16 16.51 9.84
C PHE A 442 -3.22 17.48 9.13
N PHE A 443 -3.02 17.28 7.83
CA PHE A 443 -2.27 18.20 6.98
C PHE A 443 -3.18 18.82 5.90
N GLY A 444 -2.82 20.02 5.44
CA GLY A 444 -3.61 20.75 4.45
C GLY A 444 -4.92 21.32 5.01
N CYS A 445 -5.03 21.60 6.30
CA CYS A 445 -6.30 22.02 6.89
C CYS A 445 -6.80 23.40 6.45
N ASN A 446 -5.89 24.29 6.04
CA ASN A 446 -6.26 25.62 5.58
C ASN A 446 -6.49 25.58 4.07
N VAL A 447 -7.67 26.03 3.66
CA VAL A 447 -8.00 26.20 2.26
C VAL A 447 -7.86 27.67 1.87
N THR A 448 -7.30 27.85 0.69
CA THR A 448 -7.00 29.09 0.01
C THR A 448 -7.42 28.90 -1.44
N SER A 449 -7.56 29.99 -2.19
CA SER A 449 -7.82 29.89 -3.64
C SER A 449 -6.73 29.11 -4.40
N ALA A 450 -5.53 28.95 -3.82
CA ALA A 450 -4.43 28.20 -4.44
C ALA A 450 -4.52 26.67 -4.21
N ASN A 451 -5.31 26.20 -3.24
CA ASN A 451 -5.37 24.79 -2.86
C ASN A 451 -6.82 24.31 -2.60
N GLU A 452 -7.81 24.96 -3.21
CA GLU A 452 -9.24 24.62 -3.07
C GLU A 452 -9.58 23.18 -3.48
N THR A 453 -8.79 22.59 -4.39
CA THR A 453 -8.94 21.20 -4.83
C THR A 453 -7.98 20.23 -4.14
N THR A 454 -7.20 20.69 -3.15
CA THR A 454 -6.23 19.84 -2.45
C THR A 454 -6.93 19.03 -1.37
N PRO A 455 -6.84 17.69 -1.39
CA PRO A 455 -7.39 16.87 -0.32
C PRO A 455 -6.79 17.23 1.03
N LEU A 456 -7.60 17.14 2.09
CA LEU A 456 -7.10 17.09 3.45
C LEU A 456 -6.46 15.71 3.68
N LEU A 457 -5.27 15.69 4.30
CA LEU A 457 -4.59 14.43 4.61
C LEU A 457 -4.75 14.12 6.10
N ILE A 458 -5.33 12.96 6.42
CA ILE A 458 -5.32 12.38 7.75
C ILE A 458 -4.15 11.39 7.78
N TYR A 459 -3.12 11.70 8.53
CA TYR A 459 -1.94 10.85 8.69
C TYR A 459 -2.09 10.00 9.96
N LEU A 460 -2.08 8.68 9.80
CA LEU A 460 -2.11 7.71 10.88
C LEU A 460 -0.93 6.77 10.72
N ALA A 461 0.04 6.88 11.62
CA ALA A 461 1.29 6.15 11.52
C ALA A 461 1.45 5.11 12.63
N ASN A 462 2.16 4.04 12.32
CA ASN A 462 2.86 3.19 13.26
C ASN A 462 4.10 3.93 13.80
N GLY A 463 3.90 5.12 14.37
CA GLY A 463 4.99 5.98 14.84
C GLY A 463 5.36 5.78 16.31
N GLY A 464 4.61 4.95 17.04
CA GLY A 464 4.90 4.65 18.44
C GLY A 464 3.90 3.66 19.05
N PRO A 465 4.15 3.21 20.30
CA PRO A 465 3.21 2.36 21.03
C PRO A 465 1.90 3.11 21.36
N PRO A 466 0.85 2.38 21.79
CA PRO A 466 -0.36 3.00 22.35
C PRO A 466 -0.06 4.00 23.47
N HIS A 467 -0.86 5.06 23.59
CA HIS A 467 -0.70 6.13 24.59
C HIS A 467 -0.83 5.61 26.03
N SER A 468 -1.40 4.43 26.22
CA SER A 468 -1.46 3.72 27.51
C SER A 468 -0.09 3.23 28.02
N GLY A 469 0.97 3.31 27.22
CA GLY A 469 2.31 2.86 27.59
C GLY A 469 2.52 1.35 27.47
N GLN A 470 1.63 0.65 26.74
CA GLN A 470 1.81 -0.75 26.41
C GLN A 470 3.12 -0.96 25.63
N ALA A 471 3.75 -2.13 25.82
CA ALA A 471 4.93 -2.50 25.04
C ALA A 471 4.59 -2.53 23.54
N PRO A 472 5.48 -2.04 22.67
CA PRO A 472 5.23 -2.05 21.25
C PRO A 472 5.33 -3.48 20.69
N LEU A 473 4.33 -3.85 19.90
CA LEU A 473 4.19 -5.13 19.22
C LEU A 473 4.22 -4.96 17.70
N THR A 474 3.88 -3.76 17.21
CA THR A 474 3.84 -3.43 15.79
C THR A 474 5.19 -3.03 15.19
N ASN A 475 6.23 -2.77 16.00
CA ASN A 475 7.55 -2.29 15.57
C ASN A 475 8.51 -3.43 15.16
N THR A 476 8.05 -4.30 14.28
CA THR A 476 8.84 -5.42 13.75
C THR A 476 9.68 -4.98 12.55
N SER A 477 10.82 -5.63 12.30
CA SER A 477 11.66 -5.29 11.14
C SER A 477 10.95 -5.62 9.83
N THR A 478 11.22 -4.87 8.76
CA THR A 478 10.75 -5.22 7.40
C THR A 478 11.27 -6.60 6.96
N LEU A 479 12.42 -7.03 7.49
CA LEU A 479 13.00 -8.35 7.22
C LEU A 479 12.41 -9.48 8.09
N GLN A 480 11.48 -9.19 8.98
CA GLN A 480 10.72 -10.24 9.65
C GLN A 480 9.68 -10.80 8.67
N VAL A 481 9.96 -11.98 8.14
CA VAL A 481 9.16 -12.60 7.06
C VAL A 481 8.36 -13.83 7.51
N ALA A 482 8.22 -14.01 8.83
CA ALA A 482 7.39 -15.03 9.45
C ALA A 482 6.76 -14.48 10.75
N TYR A 483 5.50 -14.82 10.99
CA TYR A 483 4.72 -14.46 12.17
C TYR A 483 3.82 -15.63 12.56
N ASN A 484 3.80 -15.97 13.85
CA ASN A 484 2.79 -16.89 14.34
C ASN A 484 1.43 -16.17 14.51
N SER A 485 0.34 -16.93 14.50
CA SER A 485 -1.02 -16.35 14.52
C SER A 485 -1.29 -15.50 15.77
N SER A 486 -0.72 -15.85 16.93
CA SER A 486 -0.91 -15.06 18.17
C SER A 486 -0.16 -13.72 18.13
N GLN A 487 1.01 -13.65 17.51
CA GLN A 487 1.72 -12.39 17.25
C GLN A 487 0.89 -11.50 16.31
N ILE A 488 0.36 -12.04 15.22
CA ILE A 488 -0.47 -11.27 14.30
C ILE A 488 -1.73 -10.75 15.00
N GLN A 489 -2.42 -11.60 15.78
CA GLN A 489 -3.60 -11.17 16.54
C GLN A 489 -3.25 -10.04 17.51
N ALA A 490 -2.13 -10.15 18.24
CA ALA A 490 -1.70 -9.11 19.17
C ALA A 490 -1.32 -7.79 18.46
N MET A 491 -0.73 -7.87 17.26
CA MET A 491 -0.47 -6.69 16.42
C MET A 491 -1.78 -6.06 15.92
N LEU A 492 -2.77 -6.86 15.50
CA LEU A 492 -4.09 -6.37 15.08
C LEU A 492 -4.82 -5.67 16.25
N ASP A 493 -4.78 -6.26 17.44
CA ASP A 493 -5.37 -5.68 18.65
C ASP A 493 -4.70 -4.35 19.01
N GLN A 494 -3.36 -4.29 18.97
CA GLN A 494 -2.62 -3.06 19.24
C GLN A 494 -2.88 -1.98 18.16
N THR A 495 -2.96 -2.39 16.90
CA THR A 495 -3.25 -1.47 15.79
C THR A 495 -4.65 -0.89 15.91
N PHE A 496 -5.64 -1.69 16.35
CA PHE A 496 -6.99 -1.20 16.62
C PHE A 496 -6.97 -0.09 17.68
N VAL A 497 -6.17 -0.23 18.74
CA VAL A 497 -5.97 0.83 19.75
C VAL A 497 -5.31 2.06 19.12
N ILE A 498 -4.24 1.90 18.34
CA ILE A 498 -3.55 3.02 17.66
C ILE A 498 -4.52 3.81 16.76
N ALA A 499 -5.39 3.12 16.02
CA ALA A 499 -6.37 3.74 15.14
C ALA A 499 -7.53 4.44 15.87
N THR A 500 -7.84 4.04 17.11
CA THR A 500 -9.00 4.53 17.88
C THR A 500 -8.65 5.45 19.04
N GLN A 501 -7.38 5.53 19.47
CA GLN A 501 -6.97 6.30 20.64
C GLN A 501 -6.99 7.83 20.44
N GLY A 502 -6.90 8.33 19.20
CA GLY A 502 -6.91 9.77 18.91
C GLY A 502 -5.73 10.55 19.50
N TYR A 503 -5.93 11.83 19.79
CA TYR A 503 -4.97 12.74 20.43
C TYR A 503 -5.68 13.58 21.51
N PRO A 504 -5.77 13.07 22.75
CA PRO A 504 -6.63 13.66 23.77
C PRO A 504 -6.17 15.07 24.18
N ALA A 505 -7.12 15.96 24.46
CA ALA A 505 -6.83 17.32 24.93
C ALA A 505 -6.18 17.33 26.33
N SER A 506 -6.42 16.31 27.13
CA SER A 506 -5.78 16.11 28.43
C SER A 506 -4.71 15.03 28.35
N SER A 507 -3.50 15.33 28.81
CA SER A 507 -2.40 14.37 28.92
C SER A 507 -2.64 13.25 29.95
N SER A 508 -3.69 13.36 30.77
CA SER A 508 -4.11 12.30 31.70
C SER A 508 -4.95 11.20 31.05
N MET A 509 -5.39 11.41 29.81
CA MET A 509 -6.20 10.46 29.05
C MET A 509 -5.34 9.72 28.05
N THR A 510 -5.63 8.45 27.84
CA THR A 510 -4.97 7.60 26.85
C THR A 510 -5.82 7.38 25.60
N ILE A 511 -7.09 7.79 25.65
CA ILE A 511 -8.05 7.73 24.55
C ILE A 511 -8.74 9.08 24.49
N ASP A 512 -8.80 9.67 23.31
CA ASP A 512 -9.55 10.89 23.05
C ASP A 512 -11.04 10.59 22.83
N PRO A 513 -11.94 10.99 23.73
CA PRO A 513 -13.37 10.77 23.56
C PRO A 513 -13.95 11.54 22.36
N GLU A 514 -13.28 12.60 21.89
CA GLU A 514 -13.73 13.38 20.73
C GLU A 514 -13.21 12.85 19.40
N TRP A 515 -12.33 11.83 19.39
CA TRP A 515 -11.68 11.36 18.16
C TRP A 515 -12.66 10.95 17.05
N PRO A 516 -13.74 10.18 17.32
CA PRO A 516 -14.71 9.83 16.27
C PRO A 516 -15.36 11.06 15.63
N ALA A 517 -15.67 12.08 16.43
CA ALA A 517 -16.21 13.34 15.93
C ALA A 517 -15.15 14.16 15.18
N CYS A 518 -13.91 14.21 15.66
CA CYS A 518 -12.80 14.90 14.99
C CYS A 518 -12.49 14.29 13.63
N LEU A 519 -12.53 12.96 13.53
CA LEU A 519 -12.38 12.24 12.28
C LEU A 519 -13.52 12.58 11.32
N ALA A 520 -14.78 12.54 11.77
CA ALA A 520 -15.93 12.94 10.96
C ALA A 520 -15.82 14.40 10.47
N CYS A 521 -15.36 15.32 11.33
CA CYS A 521 -15.09 16.71 10.96
C CYS A 521 -14.04 16.83 9.85
N ALA A 522 -12.95 16.07 9.92
CA ALA A 522 -11.91 16.06 8.89
C ALA A 522 -12.41 15.46 7.56
N ILE A 523 -13.22 14.41 7.62
CA ILE A 523 -13.83 13.77 6.45
C ILE A 523 -14.75 14.72 5.69
N VAL A 524 -15.58 15.51 6.38
CA VAL A 524 -16.52 16.44 5.72
C VAL A 524 -15.92 17.79 5.38
N ASP A 525 -14.65 18.07 5.73
CA ASP A 525 -14.14 19.44 5.79
C ASP A 525 -14.17 20.18 4.44
N ARG A 526 -13.85 19.49 3.33
CA ARG A 526 -13.93 20.06 1.99
C ARG A 526 -15.37 20.22 1.49
N ALA A 527 -16.24 19.25 1.80
CA ALA A 527 -17.66 19.35 1.49
C ALA A 527 -18.33 20.50 2.27
N ARG A 528 -17.95 20.71 3.53
CA ARG A 528 -18.34 21.86 4.36
C ARG A 528 -17.97 23.17 3.68
N GLU A 529 -16.76 23.26 3.13
CA GLU A 529 -16.30 24.47 2.45
C GLU A 529 -17.14 24.80 1.22
N ARG A 530 -17.36 23.81 0.35
CA ARG A 530 -18.22 23.96 -0.83
C ARG A 530 -19.64 24.38 -0.46
N ALA A 531 -20.13 23.90 0.68
CA ALA A 531 -21.43 24.28 1.25
C ALA A 531 -21.44 25.68 1.91
N GLY A 532 -20.32 26.42 1.90
CA GLY A 532 -20.21 27.76 2.47
C GLY A 532 -20.30 27.80 4.00
N GLN A 533 -20.02 26.69 4.69
CA GLN A 533 -20.14 26.58 6.14
C GLN A 533 -18.81 26.88 6.84
N THR A 534 -18.86 27.71 7.88
CA THR A 534 -17.71 27.91 8.78
C THR A 534 -17.57 26.73 9.73
N ARG A 535 -16.33 26.36 10.06
CA ARG A 535 -16.10 25.41 11.16
C ARG A 535 -16.70 25.98 12.45
N SER A 536 -17.32 25.13 13.25
CA SER A 536 -17.90 25.50 14.54
C SER A 536 -17.95 24.29 15.46
N GLY A 537 -18.19 24.53 16.76
CA GLY A 537 -18.34 23.47 17.76
C GLY A 537 -17.10 22.57 17.85
N VAL A 538 -17.32 21.26 17.99
CA VAL A 538 -16.23 20.28 18.12
C VAL A 538 -15.29 20.29 16.92
N CYS A 539 -15.76 20.60 15.70
CA CYS A 539 -14.88 20.65 14.54
C CYS A 539 -13.84 21.78 14.63
N GLU A 540 -14.17 22.90 15.26
CA GLU A 540 -13.20 23.99 15.46
C GLU A 540 -12.09 23.57 16.44
N SER A 541 -12.45 22.95 17.57
CA SER A 541 -11.48 22.46 18.56
C SER A 541 -10.64 21.28 18.03
N CYS A 542 -11.24 20.39 17.26
CA CYS A 542 -10.53 19.29 16.59
C CYS A 542 -9.46 19.83 15.64
N PHE A 543 -9.80 20.80 14.79
CA PHE A 543 -8.82 21.38 13.87
C PHE A 543 -7.74 22.17 14.58
N ALA A 544 -8.03 22.84 15.70
CA ALA A 544 -6.99 23.48 16.52
C ALA A 544 -5.98 22.48 17.13
N ARG A 545 -6.37 21.22 17.30
CA ARG A 545 -5.61 20.19 18.04
C ARG A 545 -4.92 19.18 17.13
N TYR A 546 -5.59 18.72 16.08
CA TYR A 546 -5.07 17.72 15.15
C TYR A 546 -4.35 18.33 13.95
N CYS A 547 -4.66 19.57 13.59
CA CYS A 547 -4.02 20.18 12.44
C CYS A 547 -2.57 20.53 12.71
N TRP A 548 -1.68 20.17 11.79
CA TRP A 548 -0.36 20.75 11.75
C TRP A 548 -0.46 22.25 11.44
N SER A 549 0.06 23.06 12.36
CA SER A 549 -0.04 24.53 12.34
C SER A 549 0.75 25.23 11.23
N GLY A 550 1.60 24.50 10.49
CA GLY A 550 2.53 25.08 9.52
C GLY A 550 3.73 25.79 10.16
N SER A 551 3.91 25.68 11.48
CA SER A 551 5.05 26.28 12.17
C SER A 551 6.34 25.53 11.83
N THR A 552 7.32 26.27 11.31
CA THR A 552 8.70 25.82 11.12
C THR A 552 9.49 26.10 12.38
N LEU A 553 10.26 25.13 12.88
CA LEU A 553 11.13 25.35 14.03
C LEU A 553 12.44 25.99 13.53
N SER A 554 12.72 27.22 13.95
CA SER A 554 13.99 27.87 13.64
C SER A 554 15.12 27.13 14.36
N VAL A 555 15.94 26.38 13.62
CA VAL A 555 17.19 25.84 14.14
C VAL A 555 18.14 27.02 14.35
N ASN A 556 18.20 27.54 15.58
CA ASN A 556 19.26 28.47 15.97
C ASN A 556 20.57 27.69 16.02
N THR A 557 21.30 27.68 14.90
CA THR A 557 22.71 27.27 14.90
C THR A 557 23.49 28.31 15.69
N THR A 558 23.66 28.09 16.99
CA THR A 558 24.66 28.83 17.77
C THR A 558 26.03 28.45 17.27
N SER A 559 26.67 29.40 16.58
CA SER A 559 28.10 29.35 16.24
C SER A 559 28.92 29.16 17.52
N GLY A 560 29.58 28.01 17.65
CA GLY A 560 30.55 27.77 18.73
C GLY A 560 30.16 26.65 19.68
N GLY A 561 30.11 25.43 19.15
CA GLY A 561 30.13 24.20 19.92
C GLY A 561 30.30 23.07 18.94
N GLU A 562 31.47 22.43 18.93
CA GLU A 562 31.63 21.15 18.26
C GLU A 562 30.59 20.19 18.82
N VAL A 563 29.51 20.01 18.07
CA VAL A 563 28.71 18.80 18.20
C VAL A 563 29.51 17.75 17.46
N ILE A 564 30.31 16.98 18.20
CA ILE A 564 30.72 15.66 17.74
C ILE A 564 29.43 14.83 17.70
N VAL A 565 28.70 14.95 16.60
CA VAL A 565 27.75 13.93 16.20
C VAL A 565 28.63 12.78 15.74
N SER A 566 28.95 11.86 16.65
CA SER A 566 29.34 10.50 16.26
C SER A 566 28.09 9.82 15.70
N GLY A 567 27.61 10.33 14.58
CA GLY A 567 26.71 9.61 13.70
C GLY A 567 27.58 8.57 13.06
N SER A 568 27.66 7.40 13.66
CA SER A 568 28.01 6.20 12.93
C SER A 568 26.93 6.04 11.86
N GLY A 569 27.16 6.67 10.70
CA GLY A 569 26.57 6.27 9.44
C GLY A 569 27.03 4.84 9.21
N ALA A 570 26.30 3.90 9.79
CA ALA A 570 26.52 2.50 9.59
C ALA A 570 26.14 2.25 8.14
N ARG A 571 27.16 2.14 7.29
CA ARG A 571 27.09 1.35 6.07
C ARG A 571 26.66 -0.05 6.49
N TRP A 572 25.37 -0.34 6.41
CA TRP A 572 24.88 -1.68 6.61
C TRP A 572 25.15 -2.49 5.35
N PHE A 573 26.38 -3.00 5.23
CA PHE A 573 26.54 -4.32 4.62
C PHE A 573 26.03 -5.32 5.66
N LEU A 574 24.74 -5.63 5.61
CA LEU A 574 24.12 -6.66 6.43
C LEU A 574 24.34 -8.01 5.72
N THR A 575 25.39 -8.71 6.13
CA THR A 575 25.51 -10.15 5.89
C THR A 575 24.32 -10.85 6.56
N LEU A 576 23.38 -11.32 5.74
CA LEU A 576 22.43 -12.36 6.13
C LEU A 576 23.23 -13.59 6.56
N ALA A 577 23.22 -13.88 7.86
CA ALA A 577 23.78 -15.11 8.38
C ALA A 577 22.79 -16.25 8.10
N VAL A 578 22.96 -16.94 6.97
CA VAL A 578 22.41 -18.29 6.80
C VAL A 578 23.37 -19.28 7.42
N ALA A 579 22.83 -20.18 8.24
CA ALA A 579 23.53 -21.32 8.78
C ALA A 579 24.07 -22.19 7.63
N VAL A 580 25.38 -22.12 7.39
CA VAL A 580 26.09 -23.00 6.46
C VAL A 580 26.07 -24.41 7.03
N GLY A 581 25.32 -25.30 6.38
CA GLY A 581 25.29 -26.71 6.66
C GLY A 581 25.37 -27.54 5.37
N ILE A 582 26.60 -27.78 4.92
CA ILE A 582 27.02 -28.93 4.12
C ILE A 582 26.54 -28.96 2.66
N TRP A 583 27.35 -28.40 1.76
CA TRP A 583 27.48 -28.88 0.38
C TRP A 583 28.97 -28.96 0.03
N ALA A 584 29.58 -30.07 0.41
CA ALA A 584 30.86 -30.51 -0.13
C ALA A 584 30.90 -32.04 -0.07
N SER A 585 30.40 -32.68 -1.13
CA SER A 585 30.73 -34.02 -1.65
C SER A 585 29.47 -34.76 -2.14
N MET A 586 29.19 -34.69 -3.45
CA MET A 586 28.98 -35.83 -4.34
C MET A 586 29.02 -35.36 -5.79
#